data_AF-A0A925DMA5-F1
#
_entry.id   AF-A0A925DMA5-F1
#
_cell.length_a   1.000
_cell.length_b   1.000
_cell.length_c   1.000
_cell.angle_alpha   90.00
_cell.angle_beta   90.00
_cell.angle_gamma   90.00
#
_symmetry.space_group_name_H-M   'P 1'
#
loop_
_entity.id
_entity.type
_entity.pdbx_description
1 polymer ?
#
loop_
_entity_poly.entity_id
_entity_poly.type
_entity_poly.pdbx_seq_one_letter_code
_entity_poly.pdbx_strand_id
1 'polypeptide(L)'
;MSKESHLFELVQSLSKSEKRYVRLYAGLHEIGEKNNYLKLFDFIEKAKEPDDEKIQKAFKKEVFVKQLHVTKNYLHKMILKALRNFNSETGFETEMRNHFQDAEIL
;
A
#
# COMPACT_ATOMS: atom_id res chain seq x y z
N MET A 1 3.01 21.24 -5.96
CA MET A 1 2.97 20.09 -5.05
C MET A 1 4.04 19.10 -5.50
N SER A 2 5.05 18.81 -4.68
CA SER A 2 6.13 17.90 -5.10
C SER A 2 5.61 16.46 -5.10
N LYS A 3 6.18 15.60 -5.96
CA LYS A 3 5.86 14.15 -6.00
C LYS A 3 6.00 13.45 -4.64
N GLU A 4 6.75 14.02 -3.71
CA GLU A 4 6.98 13.45 -2.39
C GLU A 4 5.73 13.50 -1.51
N SER A 5 4.88 14.52 -1.68
CA SER A 5 3.63 14.68 -0.93
C SER A 5 2.61 13.60 -1.31
N HIS A 6 2.54 13.22 -2.58
CA HIS A 6 1.49 12.33 -3.09
C HIS A 6 1.53 10.92 -2.47
N LEU A 7 2.72 10.35 -2.25
CA LEU A 7 2.82 9.04 -1.60
C LEU A 7 2.39 9.12 -0.13
N PHE A 8 2.79 10.18 0.58
CA PHE A 8 2.40 10.39 1.96
C PHE A 8 0.88 10.55 2.08
N GLU A 9 0.30 11.45 1.28
CA GLU A 9 -1.15 11.68 1.22
C GLU A 9 -1.91 10.39 0.90
N LEU A 10 -1.44 9.62 -0.09
CA LEU A 10 -2.04 8.34 -0.46
C LEU A 10 -2.05 7.36 0.71
N VAL A 11 -0.92 7.18 1.40
CA VAL A 11 -0.84 6.24 2.55
C VAL A 11 -1.74 6.69 3.70
N GLN A 12 -1.81 8.01 3.94
CA GLN A 12 -2.66 8.58 5.00
C GLN A 12 -4.16 8.50 4.67
N SER A 13 -4.54 8.55 3.39
CA SER A 13 -5.94 8.47 2.97
C SER A 13 -6.52 7.06 3.03
N LEU A 14 -5.70 6.01 3.13
CA LEU A 14 -6.18 4.63 3.16
C LEU A 14 -6.97 4.32 4.45
N SER A 15 -8.08 3.60 4.28
CA SER A 15 -8.83 2.99 5.37
C SER A 15 -8.06 1.84 6.04
N LYS A 16 -8.51 1.40 7.22
CA LYS A 16 -7.86 0.29 7.95
C LYS A 16 -7.86 -1.02 7.13
N SER A 17 -8.95 -1.31 6.42
CA SER A 17 -9.07 -2.50 5.55
C SER A 17 -8.10 -2.42 4.37
N GLU A 18 -8.04 -1.28 3.69
CA GLU A 18 -7.10 -1.07 2.57
C GLU A 18 -5.65 -1.19 3.04
N LYS A 19 -5.30 -0.58 4.17
CA LYS A 19 -3.95 -0.72 4.75
C LYS A 19 -3.62 -2.18 5.08
N ARG A 20 -4.57 -2.95 5.62
CA ARG A 20 -4.37 -4.39 5.86
C ARG A 20 -4.15 -5.15 4.55
N TYR A 21 -4.96 -4.86 3.53
CA TYR A 21 -4.84 -5.50 2.22
C TYR A 21 -3.49 -5.18 1.55
N VAL A 22 -3.05 -3.92 1.58
CA VAL A 22 -1.72 -3.52 1.04
C VAL A 22 -0.58 -4.32 1.68
N ARG A 23 -0.62 -4.56 2.99
CA ARG A 23 0.41 -5.37 3.67
C ARG A 23 0.39 -6.83 3.23
N LEU A 24 -0.81 -7.42 3.12
CA LEU A 24 -0.98 -8.78 2.60
C LEU A 24 -0.48 -8.89 1.15
N TYR A 25 -0.86 -7.93 0.32
CA TYR A 25 -0.48 -7.85 -1.08
C TYR A 25 1.04 -7.77 -1.25
N ALA A 26 1.71 -6.93 -0.46
CA ALA A 26 3.17 -6.80 -0.44
C ALA A 26 3.86 -8.12 -0.02
N GLY A 27 3.33 -8.81 0.98
CA GLY A 27 3.87 -10.08 1.46
C GLY A 27 3.75 -11.25 0.45
N LEU A 28 2.72 -11.22 -0.41
CA LEU A 28 2.47 -12.27 -1.41
C LEU A 28 3.29 -12.09 -2.69
N HIS A 29 3.53 -10.85 -3.12
CA HIS A 29 4.10 -10.55 -4.44
C HIS A 29 5.61 -10.27 -4.42
N GLU A 30 6.26 -10.28 -3.25
CA GLU A 30 7.72 -10.08 -3.12
C GLU A 30 8.43 -11.32 -2.56
N ILE A 31 8.97 -12.14 -3.45
CA ILE A 31 9.89 -13.24 -3.12
C ILE A 31 11.32 -12.66 -3.13
N GLY A 32 11.87 -12.23 -1.98
CA GLY A 32 13.21 -11.62 -1.93
C GLY A 32 13.48 -10.73 -0.71
N GLU A 33 14.02 -9.51 -0.90
CA GLU A 33 14.26 -8.46 0.13
C GLU A 33 12.97 -7.98 0.83
N LYS A 34 12.34 -8.93 1.52
CA LYS A 34 10.92 -9.05 1.94
C LYS A 34 10.38 -7.98 2.90
N ASN A 35 11.00 -6.83 3.04
CA ASN A 35 10.61 -5.90 4.08
C ASN A 35 10.84 -4.43 3.78
N ASN A 36 11.52 -4.06 2.70
CA ASN A 36 11.94 -2.67 2.52
C ASN A 36 10.76 -1.73 2.21
N TYR A 37 9.86 -2.16 1.32
CA TYR A 37 8.66 -1.38 0.99
C TYR A 37 7.62 -1.42 2.11
N LEU A 38 7.51 -2.54 2.82
CA LEU A 38 6.63 -2.67 3.98
C LEU A 38 7.10 -1.79 5.15
N LYS A 39 8.41 -1.82 5.45
CA LYS A 39 9.03 -0.90 6.44
C LYS A 39 8.81 0.56 6.06
N LEU A 40 8.99 0.91 4.78
CA LEU A 40 8.76 2.27 4.31
C LEU A 40 7.28 2.66 4.42
N PHE A 41 6.36 1.76 4.06
CA PHE A 41 4.92 1.96 4.21
C PHE A 41 4.53 2.19 5.68
N ASP A 42 4.96 1.31 6.58
CA ASP A 42 4.68 1.41 8.01
C ASP A 42 5.30 2.66 8.64
N PHE A 43 6.46 3.11 8.14
CA PHE A 43 7.07 4.37 8.56
C PHE A 43 6.22 5.57 8.12
N ILE A 44 5.80 5.60 6.85
CA ILE A 44 4.98 6.69 6.29
C ILE A 44 3.60 6.73 6.96
N GLU A 45 2.98 5.58 7.24
CA GLU A 45 1.70 5.48 7.94
C GLU A 45 1.75 6.14 9.33
N LYS A 46 2.88 5.99 10.05
CA LYS A 46 3.08 6.56 11.39
C LYS A 46 3.55 8.02 11.38
N ALA A 47 4.05 8.50 10.24
CA ALA A 47 4.56 9.85 10.12
C ALA A 47 3.43 10.88 10.14
N LYS A 48 3.68 12.04 10.77
CA LYS A 48 2.73 13.17 10.79
C LYS A 48 2.84 14.07 9.57
N GLU A 49 4.02 14.10 8.94
CA GLU A 49 4.36 14.99 7.84
C GLU A 49 5.28 14.28 6.84
N PRO A 50 5.23 14.65 5.55
CA PRO A 50 6.14 14.14 4.55
C PRO A 50 7.55 14.70 4.78
N ASP A 51 8.52 13.82 5.10
CA ASP A 51 9.90 14.21 5.38
C ASP A 51 10.91 13.13 4.96
N ASP A 52 11.61 13.39 3.86
CA ASP A 52 12.58 12.47 3.27
C ASP A 52 13.86 12.39 4.08
N GLU A 53 14.24 13.44 4.79
CA GLU A 53 15.39 13.39 5.68
C GLU A 53 15.13 12.46 6.86
N LYS A 54 13.92 12.49 7.42
CA LYS A 54 13.53 11.56 8.50
C LYS A 54 13.55 10.11 8.00
N ILE A 55 13.06 9.86 6.79
CA ILE A 55 13.13 8.51 6.18
C ILE A 55 14.60 8.08 6.00
N GLN A 56 15.44 8.97 5.44
CA GLN A 56 16.85 8.67 5.23
C GLN A 56 17.61 8.42 6.54
N LYS A 57 17.34 9.21 7.58
CA LYS A 57 17.94 9.05 8.91
C LYS A 57 17.49 7.74 9.57
N ALA A 58 16.20 7.40 9.47
CA ALA A 58 15.63 6.19 10.07
C ALA A 58 16.18 4.91 9.43
N PHE A 59 16.40 4.92 8.11
CA PHE A 59 16.80 3.74 7.35
C PHE A 59 18.23 3.83 6.79
N LYS A 60 19.11 4.65 7.37
CA LYS A 60 20.47 4.93 6.84
C LYS A 60 21.35 3.71 6.54
N LYS A 61 21.07 2.56 7.16
CA LYS A 61 21.80 1.29 6.97
C LYS A 61 21.20 0.40 5.87
N GLU A 62 20.02 0.74 5.36
CA GLU A 62 19.27 -0.03 4.39
C GLU A 62 19.62 0.44 2.97
N VAL A 63 19.83 -0.50 2.05
CA VAL A 63 20.28 -0.21 0.69
C VAL A 63 19.21 0.56 -0.10
N PHE A 64 17.92 0.30 0.16
CA PHE A 64 16.80 0.93 -0.57
C PHE A 64 16.73 2.46 -0.42
N VAL A 65 17.34 3.00 0.64
CA VAL A 65 17.35 4.44 0.92
C VAL A 65 18.28 5.19 -0.02
N LYS A 66 19.33 4.53 -0.53
CA LYS A 66 20.25 5.13 -1.51
C LYS A 66 19.52 5.57 -2.78
N GLN A 67 18.38 4.95 -3.08
CA GLN A 67 17.51 5.29 -4.20
C GLN A 67 16.08 5.56 -3.71
N LEU A 68 15.94 6.33 -2.62
CA LEU A 68 14.64 6.59 -1.98
C LEU A 68 13.55 7.04 -2.97
N HIS A 69 13.90 7.89 -3.95
CA HIS A 69 12.96 8.31 -4.99
C HIS A 69 12.38 7.14 -5.79
N VAL A 70 13.23 6.20 -6.20
CA VAL A 70 12.82 5.00 -6.96
C VAL A 70 11.95 4.10 -6.08
N THR A 71 12.39 3.87 -4.83
CA THR A 71 11.66 3.06 -3.86
C THR A 71 10.26 3.63 -3.59
N LYS A 72 10.14 4.94 -3.43
CA LYS A 72 8.84 5.63 -3.25
C LYS A 72 7.93 5.47 -4.45
N ASN A 73 8.46 5.66 -5.66
CA ASN A 73 7.68 5.49 -6.89
C ASN A 73 7.18 4.05 -7.05
N TYR A 74 8.00 3.07 -6.68
CA TYR A 74 7.60 1.67 -6.71
C TYR A 74 6.52 1.38 -5.66
N LEU A 75 6.72 1.82 -4.42
CA LEU A 75 5.73 1.69 -3.35
C LEU A 75 4.38 2.31 -3.74
N HIS A 76 4.39 3.51 -4.31
CA HIS A 76 3.18 4.16 -4.83
C HIS A 76 2.45 3.30 -5.87
N LYS A 77 3.17 2.80 -6.88
CA LYS A 77 2.61 1.92 -7.91
C LYS A 77 2.06 0.61 -7.33
N MET A 78 2.76 0.05 -6.35
CA MET A 78 2.35 -1.17 -5.66
C MET A 78 1.05 -0.95 -4.88
N ILE A 79 0.95 0.14 -4.11
CA ILE A 79 -0.28 0.50 -3.38
C ILE A 79 -1.46 0.63 -4.36
N LEU A 80 -1.28 1.38 -5.45
CA LEU A 80 -2.36 1.53 -6.45
C LEU A 80 -2.78 0.20 -7.08
N LYS A 81 -1.82 -0.72 -7.29
CA LYS A 81 -2.13 -2.06 -7.81
C LYS A 81 -2.89 -2.89 -6.77
N ALA A 82 -2.47 -2.84 -5.51
CA ALA A 82 -3.17 -3.50 -4.40
C ALA A 82 -4.62 -2.99 -4.27
N LEU A 83 -4.84 -1.67 -4.32
CA LEU A 83 -6.19 -1.11 -4.23
C LEU A 83 -7.10 -1.50 -5.39
N ARG A 84 -6.55 -1.58 -6.62
CA ARG A 84 -7.33 -2.08 -7.77
C ARG A 84 -7.78 -3.53 -7.54
N ASN A 85 -6.89 -4.38 -7.04
CA ASN A 85 -7.23 -5.77 -6.74
C ASN A 85 -8.23 -5.89 -5.59
N PHE A 86 -8.05 -5.12 -4.52
CA PHE A 86 -8.99 -5.06 -3.40
C PHE A 86 -10.41 -4.70 -3.85
N ASN A 87 -10.53 -3.68 -4.71
CA ASN A 87 -11.82 -3.25 -5.22
C ASN A 87 -12.44 -4.25 -6.20
N SER A 88 -11.64 -4.92 -7.05
CA SER A 88 -12.16 -5.96 -7.94
C SER A 88 -12.65 -7.20 -7.19
N GLU A 89 -11.91 -7.63 -6.16
CA GLU A 89 -12.30 -8.76 -5.31
C GLU A 89 -13.59 -8.43 -4.53
N THR A 90 -13.66 -7.25 -3.93
CA THR A 90 -14.85 -6.80 -3.18
C THR A 90 -16.08 -6.70 -4.07
N GLY A 91 -15.92 -6.21 -5.30
CA GLY A 91 -17.00 -6.13 -6.29
C GLY A 91 -17.53 -7.51 -6.68
N PHE A 92 -16.62 -8.42 -7.02
CA PHE A 92 -16.97 -9.81 -7.37
C PHE A 92 -17.68 -10.54 -6.23
N GLU A 93 -17.19 -10.43 -5.00
CA GLU A 93 -17.86 -11.05 -3.85
C GLU A 93 -19.25 -10.48 -3.59
N THR A 94 -19.43 -9.18 -3.83
CA THR A 94 -20.73 -8.52 -3.64
C THR A 94 -21.73 -9.00 -4.69
N GLU A 95 -21.31 -9.12 -5.95
CA GLU A 95 -22.12 -9.67 -7.02
C GLU A 95 -22.52 -11.13 -6.74
N MET A 96 -21.58 -11.98 -6.32
CA MET A 96 -21.88 -13.35 -5.90
C MET A 96 -22.90 -13.41 -4.76
N ARG A 97 -22.75 -12.57 -3.72
CA ARG A 97 -23.70 -12.54 -2.60
C ARG A 97 -25.11 -12.15 -3.05
N ASN A 98 -25.22 -11.19 -3.97
CA ASN A 98 -26.52 -10.80 -4.52
C ASN A 98 -27.17 -11.95 -5.29
N HIS A 99 -26.42 -12.67 -6.11
CA HIS A 99 -26.95 -13.85 -6.84
C HIS A 99 -27.43 -14.96 -5.92
N PHE A 100 -26.73 -15.21 -4.81
CA PHE A 100 -27.20 -16.16 -3.80
C PHE A 100 -28.51 -15.71 -3.14
N GLN A 101 -28.63 -14.43 -2.80
CA GLN A 101 -29.87 -13.88 -2.23
C GLN A 101 -31.04 -13.98 -3.22
N ASP A 102 -30.81 -13.70 -4.50
CA ASP A 102 -31.84 -13.83 -5.54
C ASP A 102 -32.34 -15.28 -5.64
N ALA A 103 -31.43 -16.26 -5.53
CA ALA A 103 -31.78 -17.68 -5.55
C ALA A 103 -32.52 -18.16 -4.30
N GLU A 104 -32.37 -17.50 -3.14
CA GLU A 104 -33.10 -17.82 -1.91
C GLU A 104 -34.55 -17.29 -1.92
N ILE A 105 -34.83 -16.27 -2.73
CA ILE A 105 -36.14 -15.60 -2.79
C ILE A 105 -37.05 -16.22 -3.87
N LEU A 106 -36.48 -16.94 -4.84
CA LEU A 106 -37.18 -17.68 -5.90
C LEU A 106 -37.58 -19.09 -5.44
#